data_AF-A0A955U238-F1
#
_entry.id   AF-A0A955U238-F1
#
_cell.length_a   1.000
_cell.length_b   1.000
_cell.length_c   1.000
_cell.angle_alpha   90.00
_cell.angle_beta   90.00
_cell.angle_gamma   90.00
#
_symmetry.space_group_name_H-M   'P 1'
#
loop_
_entity.id
_entity.type
_entity.pdbx_description
1 polymer ?
#
loop_
_entity_poly.entity_id
_entity_poly.type
_entity_poly.pdbx_seq_one_letter_code
_entity_poly.pdbx_strand_id
1 'polypeptide(L)'
;MLLDQILDDIPVEYRDRYEALHARAGVELDALRPQLDDYLVTLGQVAAVARGMDFSVAERLANALLNLIDAMTAGDERQRRAVHAAVIYFVQEDDDEEITGVLGFDDDVQVVNAVARAIGRPDLIVALPRTEG
;
A
#
# COMPACT_ATOMS: atom_id res chain seq x y z
N MET A 1 -11.49 16.47 -1.59
CA MET A 1 -10.35 17.28 -1.11
C MET A 1 -9.12 16.45 -0.74
N LEU A 2 -9.19 15.42 0.12
CA LEU A 2 -8.05 14.51 0.35
C LEU A 2 -8.02 13.35 -0.67
N LEU A 3 -9.16 12.69 -0.86
CA LEU A 3 -9.29 11.60 -1.84
C LEU A 3 -8.92 12.07 -3.26
N ASP A 4 -9.47 13.20 -3.72
CA ASP A 4 -9.14 13.76 -5.04
C ASP A 4 -7.63 13.97 -5.22
N GLN A 5 -6.93 14.49 -4.20
CA GLN A 5 -5.48 14.68 -4.25
C GLN A 5 -4.74 13.34 -4.39
N ILE A 6 -5.18 12.32 -3.66
CA ILE A 6 -4.60 10.98 -3.75
C ILE A 6 -4.84 10.39 -5.15
N LEU A 7 -6.07 10.48 -5.66
CA LEU A 7 -6.42 9.97 -6.98
C LEU A 7 -5.66 10.70 -8.09
N ASP A 8 -5.42 12.01 -7.97
CA ASP A 8 -4.62 12.77 -8.93
C ASP A 8 -3.16 12.29 -9.01
N ASP A 9 -2.60 11.84 -7.88
CA ASP A 9 -1.23 11.34 -7.76
C ASP A 9 -1.07 9.84 -8.12
N ILE A 10 -2.17 9.09 -8.27
CA ILE A 10 -2.18 7.67 -8.65
C ILE A 10 -2.47 7.54 -10.16
N PRO A 11 -1.78 6.64 -10.90
CA PRO A 11 -2.14 6.30 -12.28
C PRO A 11 -3.58 5.86 -12.45
N VAL A 12 -4.17 6.16 -13.61
CA VAL A 12 -5.61 6.01 -13.85
C VAL A 12 -6.09 4.57 -13.62
N GLU A 13 -5.31 3.59 -14.04
CA GLU A 13 -5.56 2.16 -13.87
C GLU A 13 -5.79 1.72 -12.40
N TYR A 14 -5.23 2.40 -11.40
CA TYR A 14 -5.38 2.00 -9.99
C TYR A 14 -6.42 2.83 -9.21
N ARG A 15 -6.95 3.89 -9.84
CA ARG A 15 -7.87 4.85 -9.18
C ARG A 15 -9.16 4.19 -8.72
N ASP A 16 -9.80 3.43 -9.59
CA ASP A 16 -11.11 2.81 -9.30
C ASP A 16 -11.00 1.82 -8.14
N ARG A 17 -9.93 1.00 -8.13
CA ARG A 17 -9.66 0.05 -7.03
C ARG A 17 -9.41 0.79 -5.73
N TYR A 18 -8.54 1.81 -5.74
CA TYR A 18 -8.27 2.60 -4.54
C TYR A 18 -9.52 3.34 -4.03
N GLU A 19 -10.33 3.92 -4.91
CA GLU A 19 -11.57 4.60 -4.55
C GLU A 19 -12.57 3.63 -3.90
N ALA A 20 -12.75 2.44 -4.49
CA ALA A 20 -13.61 1.41 -3.94
C ALA A 20 -13.14 0.94 -2.54
N LEU A 21 -11.83 0.78 -2.37
CA LEU A 21 -11.20 0.46 -1.07
C LEU A 21 -11.41 1.58 -0.05
N HIS A 22 -11.20 2.83 -0.45
CA HIS A 22 -11.39 4.01 0.40
C HIS A 22 -12.84 4.16 0.85
N ALA A 23 -13.81 3.86 -0.02
CA ALA A 23 -15.23 3.92 0.32
C ALA A 23 -15.62 2.91 1.42
N ARG A 24 -15.04 1.71 1.41
CA ARG A 24 -15.27 0.65 2.42
C ARG A 24 -14.31 0.69 3.61
N ALA A 25 -13.23 1.47 3.52
CA ALA A 25 -12.18 1.51 4.53
C ALA A 25 -12.74 1.96 5.89
N GLY A 26 -12.31 1.24 6.94
CA GLY A 26 -12.59 1.61 8.32
C GLY A 26 -11.66 2.73 8.80
N VAL A 27 -11.77 3.03 10.09
CA VAL A 27 -10.91 4.00 10.77
C VAL A 27 -10.05 3.34 11.85
N GLU A 28 -10.21 2.03 12.08
CA GLU A 28 -9.47 1.26 13.07
C GLU A 28 -8.19 0.69 12.46
N LEU A 29 -7.10 1.46 12.56
CA LEU A 29 -5.83 1.12 11.92
C LEU A 29 -5.03 0.05 12.64
N ASP A 30 -5.14 -0.06 13.96
CA ASP A 30 -4.34 -1.02 14.73
C ASP A 30 -4.67 -2.47 14.39
N ALA A 31 -5.90 -2.74 13.94
CA ALA A 31 -6.34 -4.04 13.47
C ALA A 31 -5.68 -4.48 12.14
N LEU A 32 -4.99 -3.56 11.46
CA LEU A 32 -4.32 -3.82 10.18
C LEU A 32 -2.87 -4.26 10.34
N ARG A 33 -2.23 -4.00 11.50
CA ARG A 33 -0.82 -4.38 11.72
C ARG A 33 -0.59 -5.90 11.59
N PRO A 34 -1.42 -6.77 12.21
CA PRO A 34 -1.24 -8.21 12.04
C PRO A 34 -1.41 -8.65 10.58
N GLN A 35 -2.26 -7.98 9.81
CA GLN A 35 -2.46 -8.29 8.40
C GLN A 35 -1.22 -7.97 7.56
N LEU A 36 -0.54 -6.86 7.84
CA LEU A 36 0.74 -6.53 7.20
C LEU A 36 1.83 -7.56 7.54
N ASP A 37 1.91 -7.96 8.81
CA ASP A 37 2.89 -8.96 9.26
C ASP A 37 2.63 -10.32 8.57
N ASP A 38 1.38 -10.79 8.55
CA ASP A 38 1.00 -12.05 7.90
C ASP A 38 1.25 -12.02 6.38
N TYR A 39 0.98 -10.88 5.74
CA TYR A 39 1.24 -10.71 4.31
C TYR A 39 2.74 -10.70 4.00
N LEU A 40 3.57 -10.04 4.80
CA LEU A 40 5.04 -10.10 4.64
C LEU A 40 5.58 -11.53 4.80
N VAL A 41 5.04 -12.32 5.73
CA VAL A 41 5.41 -13.73 5.87
C VAL A 41 5.07 -14.50 4.59
N THR A 42 3.87 -14.26 4.03
CA THR A 42 3.43 -14.87 2.77
C THR A 42 4.35 -14.47 1.61
N LEU A 43 4.61 -13.18 1.45
CA LEU A 43 5.51 -12.66 0.41
C LEU A 43 6.94 -13.21 0.56
N GLY A 44 7.44 -13.38 1.79
CA GLY A 44 8.75 -13.98 2.01
C GLY A 44 8.83 -15.44 1.55
N GLN A 45 7.74 -16.20 1.71
CA GLN A 45 7.63 -17.56 1.19
C GLN A 45 7.56 -17.58 -0.34
N VAL A 46 6.82 -16.64 -0.94
CA VAL A 46 6.72 -16.49 -2.40
C VAL A 46 8.06 -16.07 -3.00
N ALA A 47 8.74 -15.08 -2.41
CA ALA A 47 10.06 -14.60 -2.84
C ALA A 47 11.12 -15.70 -2.86
N ALA A 48 11.01 -16.68 -1.96
CA ALA A 48 11.92 -17.83 -1.92
C ALA A 48 11.81 -18.73 -3.16
N VAL A 49 10.67 -18.71 -3.86
CA VAL A 49 10.41 -19.54 -5.04
C VAL A 49 10.30 -18.74 -6.35
N ALA A 50 9.86 -17.48 -6.28
CA ALA A 50 9.65 -16.60 -7.41
C ALA A 50 10.94 -15.85 -7.78
N ARG A 51 11.60 -16.28 -8.86
CA ARG A 51 12.74 -15.56 -9.41
C ARG A 51 12.28 -14.22 -9.99
N GLY A 52 12.74 -13.11 -9.40
CA GLY A 52 12.48 -11.76 -9.90
C GLY A 52 11.63 -10.89 -8.96
N MET A 53 11.05 -11.45 -7.90
CA MET A 53 10.40 -10.63 -6.86
C MET A 53 11.46 -9.92 -6.01
N ASP A 54 11.41 -8.59 -5.97
CA ASP A 54 12.20 -7.79 -5.02
C ASP A 54 11.44 -7.69 -3.69
N PHE A 55 11.63 -8.70 -2.83
CA PHE A 55 11.04 -8.72 -1.49
C PHE A 55 11.43 -7.49 -0.64
N SER A 56 12.57 -6.85 -0.92
CA SER A 56 12.97 -5.65 -0.19
C SER A 56 12.02 -4.47 -0.43
N VAL A 57 11.31 -4.43 -1.57
CA VAL A 57 10.28 -3.41 -1.83
C VAL A 57 9.08 -3.63 -0.92
N ALA A 58 8.62 -4.87 -0.79
CA ALA A 58 7.52 -5.23 0.11
C ALA A 58 7.84 -4.85 1.57
N GLU A 59 9.06 -5.15 2.03
CA GLU A 59 9.50 -4.77 3.37
C GLU A 59 9.48 -3.24 3.56
N ARG A 60 9.92 -2.47 2.56
CA ARG A 60 9.88 -1.00 2.62
C ARG A 60 8.45 -0.46 2.64
N LEU A 61 7.56 -1.04 1.83
CA LEU A 61 6.14 -0.67 1.78
C LEU A 61 5.44 -0.94 3.12
N ALA A 62 5.61 -2.14 3.67
CA ALA A 62 5.04 -2.49 4.96
C ALA A 62 5.56 -1.57 6.08
N ASN A 63 6.86 -1.28 6.10
CA ASN A 63 7.44 -0.33 7.05
C ASN A 63 6.87 1.09 6.86
N ALA A 64 6.69 1.57 5.63
CA ALA A 64 6.08 2.85 5.36
C ALA A 64 4.63 2.89 5.89
N LEU A 65 3.84 1.86 5.62
CA LEU A 65 2.46 1.72 6.10
C LEU A 65 2.35 1.68 7.63
N LEU A 66 3.23 0.93 8.30
CA LEU A 66 3.30 0.92 9.77
C LEU A 66 3.61 2.31 10.33
N ASN A 67 4.57 3.03 9.73
CA ASN A 67 4.89 4.40 10.14
C ASN A 67 3.77 5.40 9.84
N LEU A 68 2.99 5.18 8.77
CA LEU A 68 1.78 5.96 8.49
C LEU A 68 0.73 5.70 9.56
N ILE A 69 0.50 4.45 9.95
CA ILE A 69 -0.42 4.07 11.05
C ILE A 69 0.01 4.75 12.36
N ASP A 70 1.31 4.68 12.72
CA ASP A 70 1.86 5.27 13.94
C ASP A 70 1.70 6.80 13.99
N ALA A 71 1.68 7.46 12.82
CA ALA A 71 1.55 8.90 12.72
C ALA A 71 0.11 9.40 12.91
N MET A 72 -0.89 8.51 12.85
CA MET A 72 -2.29 8.91 12.89
C MET A 72 -2.75 9.20 14.33
N THR A 73 -3.25 10.42 14.53
CA THR A 73 -3.83 10.82 15.81
C THR A 73 -5.34 10.51 15.87
N ALA A 74 -5.89 10.52 17.08
CA ALA A 74 -7.34 10.42 17.28
C ALA A 74 -8.03 11.71 16.76
N GLY A 75 -8.86 11.57 15.73
CA GLY A 75 -9.62 12.68 15.13
C GLY A 75 -9.40 12.87 13.63
N ASP A 76 -8.32 12.32 13.07
CA ASP A 76 -7.97 12.48 11.65
C ASP A 76 -8.68 11.44 10.76
N GLU A 77 -10.01 11.33 10.85
CA GLU A 77 -10.79 10.24 10.25
C GLU A 77 -10.52 10.07 8.75
N ARG A 78 -10.40 11.18 8.01
CA ARG A 78 -10.11 11.16 6.57
C ARG A 78 -8.74 10.57 6.25
N GLN A 79 -7.72 10.95 7.02
CA GLN A 79 -6.36 10.42 6.84
C GLN A 79 -6.30 8.96 7.28
N ARG A 80 -6.96 8.61 8.39
CA ARG A 80 -7.07 7.22 8.85
C ARG A 80 -7.73 6.33 7.81
N ARG A 81 -8.81 6.79 7.18
CA ARG A 81 -9.47 6.08 6.07
C ARG A 81 -8.55 5.93 4.86
N ALA A 82 -7.79 6.96 4.50
CA ALA A 82 -6.82 6.90 3.41
C ALA A 82 -5.68 5.91 3.66
N VAL A 83 -5.14 5.90 4.88
CA VAL A 83 -4.11 4.93 5.32
C VAL A 83 -4.70 3.52 5.34
N HIS A 84 -5.90 3.33 5.88
CA HIS A 84 -6.58 2.05 5.86
C HIS A 84 -6.77 1.54 4.43
N ALA A 85 -7.20 2.39 3.51
CA ALA A 85 -7.37 2.02 2.11
C ALA A 85 -6.04 1.57 1.47
N ALA A 86 -4.94 2.28 1.73
CA ALA A 86 -3.62 1.92 1.22
C ALA A 86 -3.11 0.60 1.80
N VAL A 87 -3.33 0.34 3.09
CA VAL A 87 -2.96 -0.95 3.69
C VAL A 87 -3.74 -2.10 3.03
N ILE A 88 -5.04 -1.94 2.85
CA ILE A 88 -5.84 -2.99 2.20
C ILE A 88 -5.48 -3.12 0.72
N TYR A 89 -5.13 -2.02 0.03
CA TYR A 89 -4.65 -2.08 -1.36
C TYR A 89 -3.42 -3.01 -1.46
N PHE A 90 -2.44 -2.80 -0.57
CA PHE A 90 -1.21 -3.58 -0.53
C PHE A 90 -1.42 -5.04 -0.09
N VAL A 91 -2.30 -5.30 0.87
CA VAL A 91 -2.51 -6.66 1.41
C VAL A 91 -3.47 -7.49 0.54
N GLN A 92 -4.50 -6.87 -0.03
CA GLN A 92 -5.46 -7.54 -0.91
C GLN A 92 -5.02 -7.29 -2.35
N GLU A 93 -4.30 -8.25 -2.94
CA GLU A 93 -4.25 -8.37 -4.39
C GLU A 93 -5.65 -8.75 -4.91
N ASP A 94 -6.00 -8.30 -6.12
CA ASP A 94 -7.27 -8.68 -6.75
C ASP A 94 -7.31 -10.21 -6.85
N ASP A 95 -8.41 -10.83 -6.39
CA ASP A 95 -8.63 -12.28 -6.44
C ASP A 95 -8.54 -12.85 -7.89
N ASP A 96 -8.53 -11.99 -8.91
CA ASP A 96 -8.39 -12.33 -10.33
C ASP A 96 -6.93 -12.36 -10.84
N GLU A 97 -5.98 -11.77 -10.12
CA GLU A 97 -4.56 -11.93 -10.42
C GLU A 97 -4.04 -13.12 -9.62
N GLU A 98 -3.88 -14.25 -10.34
CA GLU A 98 -3.01 -15.33 -9.93
C GLU A 98 -1.73 -14.69 -9.36
N ILE A 99 -1.42 -14.93 -8.08
CA ILE A 99 -0.23 -14.51 -7.27
C ILE A 99 1.12 -14.73 -8.01
N THR A 100 1.07 -15.28 -9.22
CA THR A 100 2.13 -15.70 -10.12
C THR A 100 2.28 -14.83 -11.39
N GLY A 101 1.47 -13.79 -11.61
CA GLY A 101 1.43 -13.02 -12.86
C GLY A 101 2.74 -12.32 -13.23
N VAL A 102 3.13 -11.29 -12.48
CA VAL A 102 4.46 -10.65 -12.48
C VAL A 102 4.54 -9.92 -11.14
N LEU A 103 5.28 -10.46 -10.16
CA LEU A 103 5.37 -9.91 -8.80
C LEU A 103 6.15 -8.59 -8.80
N GLY A 104 5.50 -7.50 -9.22
CA GLY A 104 6.01 -6.14 -9.21
C GLY A 104 5.16 -5.29 -8.28
N PHE A 105 5.79 -4.65 -7.30
CA PHE A 105 5.14 -3.76 -6.33
C PHE A 105 5.00 -2.31 -6.85
N ASP A 106 4.97 -2.12 -8.17
CA ASP A 106 5.02 -0.79 -8.78
C ASP A 106 3.76 0.02 -8.44
N ASP A 107 2.60 -0.62 -8.52
CA ASP A 107 1.31 -0.03 -8.23
C ASP A 107 1.15 0.25 -6.74
N ASP A 108 1.55 -0.70 -5.88
CA ASP A 108 1.59 -0.51 -4.44
C ASP A 108 2.45 0.69 -4.04
N VAL A 109 3.66 0.80 -4.62
CA VAL A 109 4.55 1.93 -4.38
C VAL A 109 3.88 3.23 -4.80
N GLN A 110 3.18 3.27 -5.93
CA GLN A 110 2.48 4.48 -6.38
C GLN A 110 1.34 4.87 -5.45
N VAL A 111 0.51 3.90 -5.04
CA VAL A 111 -0.61 4.13 -4.12
C VAL A 111 -0.13 4.59 -2.74
N VAL A 112 0.83 3.87 -2.14
CA VAL A 112 1.37 4.21 -0.82
C VAL A 112 2.05 5.58 -0.85
N ASN A 113 2.82 5.89 -1.90
CA ASN A 113 3.46 7.19 -2.05
C ASN A 113 2.46 8.34 -2.22
N ALA A 114 1.38 8.13 -2.98
CA ALA A 114 0.32 9.13 -3.12
C ALA A 114 -0.32 9.44 -1.76
N VAL A 115 -0.64 8.41 -0.97
CA VAL A 115 -1.17 8.59 0.39
C VAL A 115 -0.17 9.29 1.30
N ALA A 116 1.10 8.87 1.30
CA ALA A 116 2.15 9.47 2.11
C ALA A 116 2.31 10.98 1.81
N ARG A 117 2.28 11.37 0.52
CA ARG A 117 2.31 12.80 0.12
C ARG A 117 1.07 13.54 0.58
N ALA A 118 -0.12 12.97 0.34
CA ALA A 118 -1.38 13.62 0.66
C ALA A 118 -1.56 13.88 2.16
N ILE A 119 -0.99 13.04 3.03
CA ILE A 119 -1.03 13.25 4.49
C ILE A 119 0.19 13.99 5.05
N GLY A 120 1.10 14.48 4.19
CA GLY A 120 2.24 15.29 4.60
C GLY A 120 3.42 14.50 5.18
N ARG A 121 3.58 13.23 4.79
CA ARG A 121 4.70 12.35 5.17
C ARG A 121 5.58 11.94 3.97
N PRO A 122 6.15 12.90 3.23
CA PRO A 122 7.01 12.59 2.08
C PRO A 122 8.30 11.85 2.47
N ASP A 123 8.66 11.84 3.76
CA ASP A 123 9.76 11.06 4.32
C ASP A 123 9.51 9.55 4.29
N LEU A 124 8.26 9.12 4.09
CA LEU A 124 7.86 7.70 3.99
C LEU A 124 7.75 7.20 2.54
N ILE A 125 8.17 8.00 1.56
CA ILE A 125 8.13 7.62 0.15
C ILE A 125 9.08 6.44 -0.11
N VAL A 126 8.56 5.39 -0.74
CA VAL A 126 9.32 4.23 -1.19
C VAL A 126 9.74 4.43 -2.64
N ALA A 127 11.00 4.13 -2.96
CA ALA A 127 11.48 4.17 -4.33
C ALA A 127 10.86 3.06 -5.16
N LEU A 128 10.49 3.35 -6.40
CA LEU A 128 10.05 2.32 -7.34
C LEU A 128 11.13 1.25 -7.51
N PRO A 129 10.76 -0.03 -7.65
CA PRO A 129 11.66 -1.09 -8.06
C PRO A 129 12.46 -0.64 -9.28
N ARG A 130 13.78 -0.85 -9.25
CA ARG A 130 14.56 -0.68 -10.48
C ARG A 130 14.22 -1.86 -11.37
N THR A 131 13.54 -1.58 -12.48
CA THR A 131 13.50 -2.51 -13.61
C THR A 131 14.92 -2.59 -14.17
N GLU A 132 15.70 -3.58 -13.71
CA GLU A 132 16.91 -3.98 -14.41
C GLU A 132 16.46 -4.62 -15.72
N GLY A 133 16.73 -3.93 -16.84
CA GLY A 133 16.41 -4.39 -18.19
C GLY A 133 17.34 -5.49 -18.70
#